data_AF-A0A2A8VAU9-F1
#
_entry.id   AF-A0A2A8VAU9-F1
#
_cell.length_a   1.000
_cell.length_b   1.000
_cell.length_c   1.000
_cell.angle_alpha   90.00
_cell.angle_beta   90.00
_cell.angle_gamma   90.00
#
_symmetry.space_group_name_H-M   'P 1'
#
loop_
_entity.id
_entity.type
_entity.pdbx_description
1 polymer ?
#
loop_
_entity_poly.entity_id
_entity_poly.type
_entity_poly.pdbx_seq_one_letter_code
_entity_poly.pdbx_strand_id
1 'polypeptide(L)'
;MNTMISTTKIAPIANKHYVSGQDIAFGVDCYEKGMIEILRGVALAELHQSNVGVVHMSKHAKNMAMKCETEFKSLQANLSENKKQMLSDYDEQFHDLLAAETTDHFVEGFIRGYRYLKSQIESGLNLGEEYDNE
;
A
#
# COMPACT_ATOMS: atom_id res chain seq x y z
N MET A 1 -3.33 5.21 27.11
CA MET A 1 -2.90 4.03 26.34
C MET A 1 -4.09 3.55 25.53
N ASN A 2 -4.16 3.90 24.23
CA ASN A 2 -5.17 3.33 23.33
C ASN A 2 -4.60 2.05 22.74
N THR A 3 -4.89 0.92 23.39
CA THR A 3 -4.47 -0.40 22.91
C THR A 3 -5.39 -0.79 21.76
N MET A 4 -4.86 -0.90 20.55
CA MET A 4 -5.55 -1.57 19.45
C MET A 4 -6.01 -2.96 19.91
N ILE A 5 -7.30 -3.24 19.82
CA ILE A 5 -7.85 -4.53 20.19
C ILE A 5 -7.58 -5.50 19.04
N SER A 6 -6.75 -6.52 19.27
CA SER A 6 -6.53 -7.57 18.27
C SER A 6 -7.85 -8.19 17.82
N THR A 7 -8.01 -8.51 16.53
CA THR A 7 -9.20 -9.17 15.97
C THR A 7 -9.55 -10.47 16.72
N THR A 8 -8.55 -11.17 17.23
CA THR A 8 -8.69 -12.36 18.10
C THR A 8 -9.38 -12.10 19.45
N LYS A 9 -9.44 -10.84 19.91
CA LYS A 9 -10.14 -10.43 21.14
C LYS A 9 -11.57 -9.93 20.89
N ILE A 10 -11.96 -9.70 19.63
CA ILE A 10 -13.30 -9.20 19.28
C ILE A 10 -14.36 -10.26 19.60
N ALA A 11 -14.15 -11.52 19.20
CA ALA A 11 -15.12 -12.59 19.45
C ALA A 11 -15.36 -12.87 20.96
N PRO A 12 -14.34 -12.95 21.83
CA PRO A 12 -14.54 -13.04 23.27
C PRO A 12 -15.32 -11.88 23.89
N ILE A 13 -15.07 -10.64 23.43
CA ILE A 13 -15.77 -9.43 23.91
C ILE A 13 -17.23 -9.46 23.44
N ALA A 14 -17.47 -9.79 22.16
CA ALA A 14 -18.80 -9.85 21.59
C ALA A 14 -19.66 -10.96 22.22
N ASN A 15 -19.08 -12.11 22.53
CA ASN A 15 -19.74 -13.19 23.28
C ASN A 15 -20.15 -12.76 24.70
N LYS A 16 -19.34 -11.94 25.37
CA LYS A 16 -19.69 -11.35 26.68
C LYS A 16 -20.90 -10.42 26.60
N HIS A 17 -21.21 -9.91 25.41
CA HIS A 17 -22.33 -9.03 25.13
C HIS A 17 -23.46 -9.69 24.33
N TYR A 18 -23.48 -11.04 24.23
CA TYR A 18 -24.53 -11.84 23.57
C TYR A 18 -24.79 -11.48 22.10
N VAL A 19 -23.73 -11.17 21.35
CA VAL A 19 -23.80 -10.80 19.93
C VAL A 19 -23.77 -12.06 19.03
N SER A 20 -24.50 -12.06 17.92
CA SER A 20 -24.62 -13.22 17.02
C SER A 20 -23.37 -13.43 16.15
N GLY A 21 -23.17 -14.65 15.65
CA GLY A 21 -22.00 -14.99 14.83
C GLY A 21 -21.86 -14.18 13.53
N GLN A 22 -22.97 -13.78 12.90
CA GLN A 22 -22.94 -12.92 11.71
C GLN A 22 -22.55 -11.48 12.05
N ASP A 23 -23.04 -10.94 13.17
CA ASP A 23 -22.68 -9.61 13.65
C ASP A 23 -21.20 -9.54 14.08
N ILE A 24 -20.66 -10.64 14.62
CA ILE A 24 -19.22 -10.77 14.94
C ILE A 24 -18.39 -10.74 13.66
N ALA A 25 -18.78 -11.48 12.62
CA ALA A 25 -18.06 -11.50 11.35
C ALA A 25 -18.06 -10.12 10.68
N PHE A 26 -19.20 -9.42 10.70
CA PHE A 26 -19.31 -8.05 10.22
C PHE A 26 -18.42 -7.09 11.02
N GLY A 27 -18.44 -7.18 12.36
CA GLY A 27 -17.60 -6.34 13.22
C GLY A 27 -16.11 -6.55 13.01
N VAL A 28 -15.67 -7.79 12.76
CA VAL A 28 -14.28 -8.11 12.41
C VAL A 28 -13.91 -7.52 11.05
N ASP A 29 -14.77 -7.67 10.03
CA ASP A 29 -14.53 -7.11 8.68
C ASP A 29 -14.46 -5.57 8.71
N CYS A 30 -15.37 -4.91 9.43
CA CYS A 30 -15.33 -3.46 9.62
C CYS A 30 -14.08 -3.01 10.38
N TYR A 31 -13.65 -3.74 11.40
CA TYR A 31 -12.43 -3.43 12.14
C TYR A 31 -11.18 -3.59 11.25
N GLU A 32 -11.07 -4.68 10.49
CA GLU A 32 -9.95 -4.89 9.57
C GLU A 32 -9.89 -3.81 8.49
N LYS A 33 -11.03 -3.50 7.85
CA LYS A 33 -11.11 -2.42 6.84
C LYS A 33 -10.77 -1.06 7.43
N GLY A 34 -11.28 -0.75 8.62
CA GLY A 34 -10.96 0.51 9.31
C GLY A 34 -9.49 0.61 9.70
N MET A 35 -8.88 -0.49 10.13
CA MET A 35 -7.46 -0.54 10.45
C MET A 35 -6.57 -0.41 9.22
N ILE A 36 -6.95 -1.02 8.09
CA ILE A 36 -6.28 -0.82 6.80
C ILE A 36 -6.26 0.67 6.44
N GLU A 37 -7.37 1.37 6.66
CA GLU A 37 -7.48 2.78 6.30
C GLU A 37 -6.69 3.71 7.22
N ILE A 38 -6.59 3.37 8.51
CA ILE A 38 -5.68 4.04 9.44
C ILE A 38 -4.23 3.81 9.02
N LEU A 39 -3.86 2.57 8.68
CA LEU A 39 -2.49 2.25 8.24
C LEU A 39 -2.14 2.94 6.92
N ARG A 40 -3.09 3.04 5.98
CA ARG A 40 -2.97 3.84 4.75
C ARG A 40 -2.71 5.31 5.08
N GLY A 41 -3.49 5.90 5.99
CA GLY A 41 -3.32 7.28 6.44
C GLY A 41 -1.96 7.53 7.10
N VAL A 42 -1.51 6.62 7.96
CA VAL A 42 -0.20 6.70 8.62
C VAL A 42 0.94 6.55 7.62
N ALA A 43 0.88 5.58 6.71
CA ALA A 43 1.91 5.37 5.71
C ALA A 43 2.03 6.55 4.74
N LEU A 44 0.90 7.15 4.33
CA LEU A 44 0.89 8.37 3.52
C LEU A 44 1.47 9.58 4.26
N ALA A 45 1.15 9.74 5.56
CA ALA A 45 1.68 10.82 6.38
C ALA A 45 3.20 10.68 6.59
N GLU A 46 3.67 9.47 6.88
CA GLU A 46 5.10 9.16 7.03
C GLU A 46 5.86 9.34 5.71
N LEU A 47 5.31 8.90 4.58
CA LEU A 47 5.91 9.10 3.24
C LEU A 47 5.97 10.59 2.85
N HIS A 48 4.97 11.39 3.22
CA HIS A 48 4.97 12.82 2.94
C HIS A 48 5.85 13.63 3.89
N GLN A 49 6.02 13.21 5.14
CA GLN A 49 6.77 13.96 6.15
C GLN A 49 8.23 13.56 6.25
N SER A 50 8.58 12.32 5.90
CA SER A 50 9.95 11.84 5.98
C SER A 50 10.56 11.76 4.57
N ASN A 51 11.58 12.59 4.31
CA ASN A 51 12.50 12.39 3.18
C ASN A 51 13.28 11.05 3.27
N VAL A 52 12.93 10.18 4.22
CA VAL A 52 13.56 8.88 4.52
C VAL A 52 12.93 7.77 3.66
N GLY A 53 11.76 8.00 3.06
CA GLY A 53 11.02 7.02 2.25
C GLY A 53 11.19 7.13 0.74
N VAL A 54 12.20 7.85 0.23
CA VAL A 54 12.39 7.99 -1.23
C VAL A 54 12.81 6.65 -1.83
N VAL A 55 11.84 5.93 -2.41
CA VAL A 55 12.11 4.74 -3.21
C VAL A 55 12.75 5.19 -4.52
N HIS A 56 14.07 5.06 -4.62
CA HIS A 56 14.79 5.38 -5.84
C HIS A 56 14.39 4.41 -6.95
N MET A 57 13.97 4.94 -8.10
CA MET A 57 13.78 4.13 -9.30
C MET A 57 15.05 3.34 -9.62
N SER A 58 14.88 2.05 -9.88
CA SER A 58 15.97 1.19 -10.32
C SER A 58 16.55 1.68 -11.66
N LYS A 59 17.81 1.33 -11.93
CA LYS A 59 18.45 1.61 -13.23
C LYS A 59 17.64 1.04 -14.41
N HIS A 60 17.04 -0.14 -14.22
CA HIS A 60 16.17 -0.74 -15.22
C HIS A 60 14.92 0.10 -15.48
N ALA A 61 14.22 0.53 -14.42
CA ALA A 61 13.03 1.38 -14.54
C ALA A 61 13.35 2.72 -15.22
N LYS A 62 14.47 3.37 -14.86
CA LYS A 62 14.92 4.60 -15.52
C LYS A 62 15.16 4.41 -17.01
N ASN A 63 15.82 3.31 -17.39
CA ASN A 63 16.08 3.00 -18.80
C ASN A 63 14.80 2.73 -19.59
N MET A 64 13.84 2.03 -18.98
CA MET A 64 12.53 1.79 -19.59
C MET A 64 11.73 3.07 -19.77
N ALA A 65 11.71 3.95 -18.76
CA ALA A 65 11.06 5.25 -18.85
C ALA A 65 11.64 6.11 -19.98
N MET A 66 12.98 6.17 -20.10
CA MET A 66 13.63 6.90 -21.20
C MET A 66 13.28 6.35 -22.59
N LYS A 67 13.18 5.02 -22.74
CA LYS A 67 12.75 4.39 -24.00
C LYS A 67 11.31 4.73 -24.33
N CYS A 68 10.41 4.58 -23.35
CA CYS A 68 9.00 4.86 -23.51
C CYS A 68 8.75 6.32 -23.93
N GLU A 69 9.42 7.26 -23.27
CA GLU A 69 9.37 8.69 -23.61
C GLU A 69 9.85 8.98 -25.04
N THR A 70 10.92 8.31 -25.46
CA THR A 70 11.47 8.48 -26.82
C THR A 70 10.49 7.97 -27.88
N GLU A 71 9.88 6.81 -27.66
CA GLU A 71 8.88 6.20 -28.54
C GLU A 71 7.60 7.04 -28.58
N PHE A 72 7.16 7.55 -27.43
CA PHE A 72 5.99 8.42 -27.31
C PHE A 72 6.16 9.71 -28.12
N LYS A 73 7.30 10.40 -27.97
CA LYS A 73 7.62 11.60 -28.76
C LYS A 73 7.66 11.32 -30.27
N SER A 74 8.23 10.18 -30.66
CA SER A 74 8.28 9.76 -32.06
C SER A 74 6.87 9.53 -32.63
N LEU A 75 5.98 8.90 -31.87
CA LEU A 75 4.58 8.71 -32.23
C LEU A 75 3.87 10.06 -32.37
N GLN A 76 4.01 10.93 -31.37
CA GLN A 76 3.33 12.22 -31.34
C GLN A 76 3.69 13.11 -32.55
N ALA A 77 4.93 13.07 -33.02
CA ALA A 77 5.40 13.84 -34.18
C ALA A 77 4.70 13.46 -35.50
N ASN A 78 4.21 12.22 -35.62
CA ASN A 78 3.63 11.68 -36.84
C ASN A 78 2.09 11.65 -36.82
N LEU A 79 1.46 12.04 -35.72
CA LEU A 79 0.01 12.01 -35.57
C LEU A 79 -0.64 13.31 -36.04
N SER A 80 -1.84 13.18 -36.60
CA SER A 80 -2.75 14.32 -36.83
C SER A 80 -3.20 14.91 -35.50
N GLU A 81 -3.54 16.21 -35.47
CA GLU A 81 -3.87 16.93 -34.23
C GLU A 81 -4.97 16.28 -33.39
N ASN A 82 -6.05 15.81 -34.03
CA ASN A 82 -7.12 15.09 -33.32
C ASN A 82 -6.60 13.82 -32.61
N LYS A 83 -5.74 13.04 -33.28
CA LYS A 83 -5.14 11.83 -32.70
C LYS A 83 -4.13 12.13 -31.59
N LYS A 84 -3.43 13.28 -31.67
CA LYS A 84 -2.55 13.71 -30.57
C LYS A 84 -3.36 14.03 -29.32
N GLN A 85 -4.51 14.70 -29.47
CA GLN A 85 -5.39 14.97 -28.35
C GLN A 85 -5.91 13.67 -27.72
N MET A 86 -6.41 12.74 -28.54
CA MET A 86 -6.84 11.42 -28.04
C MET A 86 -5.72 10.66 -27.32
N LEU A 87 -4.48 10.73 -27.82
CA LEU A 87 -3.33 10.10 -27.18
C LEU A 87 -2.99 10.77 -25.84
N SER A 88 -3.11 12.10 -25.75
CA SER A 88 -2.89 12.85 -24.50
C SER A 88 -3.94 12.50 -23.45
N ASP A 89 -5.22 12.45 -23.84
CA ASP A 89 -6.31 12.11 -22.93
C ASP A 89 -6.19 10.66 -22.41
N TYR A 90 -5.75 9.74 -23.29
CA TYR A 90 -5.44 8.37 -22.91
C TYR A 90 -4.27 8.31 -21.93
N ASP A 91 -3.18 9.04 -22.20
CA ASP A 91 -1.98 9.05 -21.36
C ASP A 91 -2.30 9.56 -19.95
N GLU A 92 -3.10 10.61 -19.81
CA GLU A 92 -3.56 11.12 -18.52
C GLU A 92 -4.37 10.08 -17.74
N GLN A 93 -5.40 9.49 -18.36
CA GLN A 93 -6.22 8.46 -17.72
C GLN A 93 -5.43 7.21 -17.37
N PHE A 94 -4.45 6.84 -18.19
CA PHE A 94 -3.57 5.71 -17.94
C PHE A 94 -2.65 5.97 -16.75
N HIS A 95 -2.10 7.18 -16.61
CA HIS A 95 -1.32 7.55 -15.44
C HIS A 95 -2.16 7.56 -14.15
N ASP A 96 -3.40 8.03 -14.22
CA ASP A 96 -4.34 7.95 -13.08
C ASP A 96 -4.61 6.51 -12.66
N LEU A 97 -4.81 5.61 -13.63
CA LEU A 97 -4.97 4.17 -13.36
C LEU A 97 -3.71 3.59 -12.69
N LEU A 98 -2.52 3.85 -13.24
CA LEU A 98 -1.27 3.36 -12.69
C LEU A 98 -1.01 3.90 -11.27
N ALA A 99 -1.38 5.14 -10.99
CA ALA A 99 -1.28 5.73 -9.66
C ALA A 99 -2.20 5.01 -8.66
N ALA A 100 -3.43 4.70 -9.07
CA ALA A 100 -4.35 3.91 -8.26
C ALA A 100 -3.82 2.49 -8.00
N GLU A 101 -3.36 1.77 -9.04
CA GLU A 101 -2.79 0.43 -8.91
C GLU A 101 -1.54 0.41 -8.01
N THR A 102 -0.65 1.40 -8.17
CA THR A 102 0.55 1.54 -7.33
C THR A 102 0.15 1.73 -5.86
N THR A 103 -0.87 2.53 -5.59
CA THR A 103 -1.39 2.75 -4.24
C THR A 103 -1.95 1.45 -3.64
N ASP A 104 -2.74 0.71 -4.41
CA ASP A 104 -3.31 -0.57 -3.97
C ASP A 104 -2.22 -1.61 -3.69
N HIS A 105 -1.23 -1.73 -4.57
CA HIS A 105 -0.09 -2.62 -4.37
C HIS A 105 0.78 -2.23 -3.18
N PHE A 106 0.99 -0.94 -2.96
CA PHE A 106 1.71 -0.46 -1.78
C PHE A 106 0.98 -0.84 -0.49
N VAL A 107 -0.33 -0.61 -0.42
CA VAL A 107 -1.17 -0.97 0.73
C VAL A 107 -1.15 -2.47 0.99
N GLU A 108 -1.36 -3.27 -0.05
CA GLU A 108 -1.32 -4.74 0.05
C GLU A 108 0.06 -5.22 0.53
N GLY A 109 1.14 -4.68 -0.03
CA GLY A 109 2.52 -4.97 0.37
C GLY A 109 2.78 -4.62 1.84
N PHE A 110 2.31 -3.46 2.28
CA PHE A 110 2.39 -3.02 3.67
C PHE A 110 1.64 -3.97 4.62
N ILE A 111 0.39 -4.32 4.30
CA ILE A 111 -0.43 -5.24 5.10
C ILE A 111 0.25 -6.61 5.21
N ARG A 112 0.76 -7.16 4.09
CA ARG A 112 1.49 -8.43 4.07
C ARG A 112 2.75 -8.38 4.93
N GLY A 113 3.54 -7.31 4.81
CA GLY A 113 4.73 -7.10 5.63
C GLY A 113 4.40 -7.02 7.11
N TYR A 114 3.37 -6.26 7.48
CA TYR A 114 2.88 -6.19 8.85
C TYR A 114 2.43 -7.55 9.40
N ARG A 115 1.61 -8.29 8.65
CA ARG A 115 1.15 -9.64 9.04
C ARG A 115 2.32 -10.61 9.23
N TYR A 116 3.31 -10.55 8.34
CA TYR A 116 4.53 -11.33 8.47
C TYR A 116 5.28 -10.99 9.75
N LEU A 117 5.61 -9.72 9.98
CA LEU A 117 6.34 -9.28 11.18
C LEU A 117 5.60 -9.64 12.47
N LYS A 118 4.29 -9.42 12.51
CA LYS A 118 3.44 -9.79 13.64
C LYS A 118 3.52 -11.30 13.91
N SER A 119 3.41 -12.13 12.86
CA SER A 119 3.54 -13.58 13.00
C SER A 119 4.92 -13.98 13.53
N GLN A 120 6.00 -13.33 13.10
CA GLN A 120 7.35 -13.63 13.61
C GLN A 120 7.47 -13.29 15.10
N ILE A 121 6.99 -12.11 15.51
CA ILE A 121 6.99 -11.66 16.91
C ILE A 121 6.15 -12.61 17.78
N GLU A 122 4.94 -12.98 17.33
CA GLU A 122 4.04 -13.89 18.06
C GLU A 122 4.60 -15.32 18.12
N SER A 123 5.38 -15.75 17.14
CA SER A 123 6.08 -17.05 17.13
C SER A 123 7.33 -17.09 18.01
N GLY A 124 7.68 -16.00 18.69
CA GLY A 124 8.80 -15.95 19.63
C GLY A 124 10.17 -15.72 18.99
N LEU A 125 10.22 -15.14 17.78
CA LEU A 125 11.48 -14.73 17.17
C LEU A 125 12.00 -13.48 17.91
N ASN A 126 12.98 -13.70 18.80
CA ASN A 126 13.74 -12.63 19.44
C ASN A 126 14.50 -11.87 18.35
N LEU A 127 13.98 -10.72 17.91
CA LEU A 127 14.69 -9.76 17.06
C LEU A 127 15.73 -8.93 17.85
N GLY A 128 16.25 -9.50 18.93
CA GLY A 128 17.28 -8.91 19.76
C GLY A 128 18.21 -10.00 20.25
N GLU A 129 19.32 -10.16 19.55
CA GLU A 129 20.68 -10.15 20.11
C GLU A 129 21.67 -10.11 18.93
N GLU A 130 22.71 -9.27 19.08
CA GLU A 130 23.82 -8.98 18.16
C GLU A 130 23.61 -7.94 17.03
N TYR A 131 23.59 -6.67 17.43
CA TYR A 131 24.59 -5.75 16.90
C TYR A 131 25.43 -5.25 18.08
N ASP A 132 26.42 -6.06 18.46
CA ASP A 132 27.52 -5.57 19.28
C ASP A 132 28.29 -4.53 18.47
N ASN A 133 28.59 -3.43 19.16
CA ASN A 133 29.46 -2.37 18.67
C ASN A 133 30.88 -2.93 18.46
N GLU A 134 31.40 -2.85 17.22
CA GLU A 134 32.79 -2.49 16.93
C GLU A 134 32.87 -1.67 15.63
#